data_AF-A0A090RTG9-F1
#
_entry.id   AF-A0A090RTG9-F1
#
_cell.length_a   1.000
_cell.length_b   1.000
_cell.length_c   1.000
_cell.angle_alpha   90.00
_cell.angle_beta   90.00
_cell.angle_gamma   90.00
#
_symmetry.space_group_name_H-M   'P 1'
#
loop_
_entity.id
_entity.type
_entity.pdbx_description
1 polymer ?
#
loop_
_entity_poly.entity_id
_entity_poly.type
_entity_poly.pdbx_seq_one_letter_code
_entity_poly.pdbx_strand_id
1 'polypeptide(L)'
;MSATLLKERKFYQLVFFLEKFFFLFKVSLDKRMSPVTKLYNETIVKINDEPKKYQVKWFLDGLKNIIHDKVRASEITNYLDGLFYVSEGDNRHIKYILSTLEENERWLKGNNNHPVLMYRNAFKSLVEDSFVYTIEHLYPANAKQNEAIEAMEPLKDKLPNLALLYDQDNSRFKNDRFSDKKVEYSHARLNTTIELCNLNDFTRDEFLDRREKISQEL
;
A
#
# COMPACT_ATOMS: atom_id res chain seq x y z
N MET A 1 12.68 -2.14 28.06
CA MET A 1 11.35 -2.76 27.88
C MET A 1 10.27 -1.76 28.28
N SER A 2 10.04 -0.73 27.47
CA SER A 2 9.09 0.35 27.79
C SER A 2 7.72 0.11 27.16
N ALA A 3 7.70 -0.47 25.95
CA ALA A 3 6.47 -0.78 25.25
C ALA A 3 5.59 -1.83 25.98
N THR A 4 6.20 -2.68 26.83
CA THR A 4 5.52 -3.64 27.71
C THR A 4 4.73 -2.99 28.84
N LEU A 5 4.96 -1.70 29.12
CA LEU A 5 4.18 -0.91 30.08
C LEU A 5 2.86 -0.39 29.47
N LEU A 6 2.70 -0.51 28.15
CA LEU A 6 1.49 -0.09 27.45
C LEU A 6 0.49 -1.23 27.40
N LYS A 7 -0.79 -0.86 27.36
CA LYS A 7 -1.85 -1.81 26.99
C LYS A 7 -1.60 -2.30 25.56
N GLU A 8 -1.89 -3.57 25.33
CA GLU A 8 -1.79 -4.28 24.04
C GLU A 8 -2.23 -3.43 22.84
N ARG A 9 -3.42 -2.81 22.92
CA ARG A 9 -3.93 -1.93 21.85
C ARG A 9 -2.97 -0.78 21.49
N LYS A 10 -2.36 -0.11 22.46
CA LYS A 10 -1.42 0.99 22.20
C LYS A 10 -0.12 0.47 21.61
N PHE A 11 0.33 -0.71 22.05
CA PHE A 11 1.49 -1.38 21.50
C PHE A 11 1.30 -1.71 20.01
N TYR A 12 0.20 -2.39 19.66
CA TYR A 12 -0.10 -2.71 18.25
C TYR A 12 -0.24 -1.47 17.38
N GLN A 13 -0.85 -0.40 17.89
CA GLN A 13 -0.90 0.87 17.14
C GLN A 13 0.49 1.42 16.84
N LEU A 14 1.44 1.34 17.78
CA LEU A 14 2.81 1.80 17.52
C LEU A 14 3.48 0.96 16.44
N VAL A 15 3.36 -0.37 16.51
CA VAL A 15 3.92 -1.29 15.51
C VAL A 15 3.32 -1.00 14.13
N PHE A 16 1.99 -0.87 14.04
CA PHE A 16 1.27 -0.59 12.80
C PHE A 16 1.79 0.65 12.06
N PHE A 17 1.98 1.77 12.77
CA PHE A 17 2.46 2.99 12.15
C PHE A 17 3.96 2.95 11.88
N LEU A 18 4.73 2.31 12.76
CA LEU A 18 6.18 2.18 12.58
C LEU A 18 6.52 1.34 11.36
N GLU A 19 5.77 0.27 11.10
CA GLU A 19 5.94 -0.59 9.93
C GLU A 19 5.81 0.20 8.62
N LYS A 20 4.70 0.93 8.46
CA LYS A 20 4.43 1.74 7.26
C LYS A 20 5.45 2.87 7.09
N PHE A 21 5.78 3.53 8.19
CA PHE A 21 6.85 4.53 8.20
C PHE A 21 8.18 3.91 7.77
N PHE A 22 8.54 2.73 8.29
CA PHE A 22 9.82 2.09 7.99
C PHE A 22 9.89 1.64 6.53
N PHE A 23 8.79 1.11 5.99
CA PHE A 23 8.69 0.80 4.58
C PHE A 23 8.94 2.06 3.74
N LEU A 24 8.16 3.12 3.92
CA LEU A 24 8.32 4.35 3.16
C LEU A 24 9.73 4.96 3.34
N PHE A 25 10.16 5.16 4.58
CA PHE A 25 11.34 5.96 4.89
C PHE A 25 12.63 5.21 4.62
N LYS A 26 12.72 3.93 5.02
CA LYS A 26 13.96 3.16 4.94
C LYS A 26 13.98 2.18 3.77
N VAL A 27 12.89 1.44 3.55
CA VAL A 27 12.87 0.40 2.49
C VAL A 27 12.76 1.05 1.11
N SER A 28 11.84 1.99 0.94
CA SER A 28 11.57 2.63 -0.35
C SER A 28 12.55 3.76 -0.67
N LEU A 29 12.85 4.62 0.31
CA LEU A 29 13.60 5.86 0.08
C LEU A 29 15.03 5.85 0.64
N ASP A 30 15.48 4.73 1.23
CA ASP A 30 16.80 4.54 1.83
C ASP A 30 17.28 5.69 2.74
N LYS A 31 16.37 6.32 3.48
CA LYS A 31 16.69 7.45 4.36
C LYS A 31 17.46 6.97 5.60
N ARG A 32 18.30 7.85 6.15
CA ARG A 32 19.05 7.58 7.38
C ARG A 32 18.11 7.57 8.60
N MET A 33 18.17 6.52 9.41
CA MET A 33 17.29 6.29 10.57
C MET A 33 17.63 7.12 11.82
N SER A 34 18.64 7.98 11.79
CA SER A 34 19.06 8.78 12.95
C SER A 34 17.93 9.64 13.55
N PRO A 35 17.07 10.34 12.76
CA PRO A 35 15.95 11.10 13.30
C PRO A 35 14.92 10.22 14.02
N VAL A 36 14.70 9.01 13.52
CA VAL A 36 13.75 8.02 14.07
C VAL A 36 14.28 7.44 15.37
N THR A 37 15.58 7.18 15.43
CA THR A 37 16.26 6.69 16.65
C THR A 37 16.12 7.70 17.78
N LYS A 38 16.28 8.99 17.48
CA LYS A 38 16.04 10.08 18.43
C LYS A 38 14.59 10.09 18.93
N LEU A 39 13.61 10.07 18.01
CA LEU A 39 12.20 10.03 18.37
C LEU A 39 11.85 8.81 19.23
N TYR A 40 12.42 7.65 18.92
CA TYR A 40 12.21 6.40 19.67
C TYR A 40 12.71 6.52 21.11
N ASN A 41 13.92 7.07 21.30
CA ASN A 41 14.49 7.29 22.65
C ASN A 41 13.65 8.28 23.46
N GLU A 42 13.22 9.40 22.86
CA GLU A 42 12.33 10.36 23.51
C GLU A 42 10.98 9.73 23.89
N THR A 43 10.48 8.83 23.05
CA THR A 43 9.22 8.11 23.28
C THR A 43 9.35 7.08 24.41
N ILE A 44 10.48 6.38 24.48
CA ILE A 44 10.81 5.45 25.58
C ILE A 44 10.76 6.18 26.92
N VAL A 45 11.41 7.35 27.02
CA VAL A 45 11.42 8.16 28.25
C VAL A 45 10.00 8.52 28.65
N LYS A 46 9.19 9.05 27.73
CA LYS A 46 7.78 9.41 27.99
C LYS A 46 6.92 8.22 28.45
N ILE A 47 7.15 7.03 27.90
CA ILE A 47 6.41 5.83 28.30
C ILE A 47 6.84 5.37 29.70
N ASN A 48 8.13 5.44 30.02
CA ASN A 48 8.64 5.05 31.34
C ASN A 48 8.15 6.01 32.44
N ASP A 49 8.13 7.32 32.17
CA ASP A 49 7.76 8.33 33.15
C ASP A 49 6.27 8.27 33.50
N GLU A 50 5.38 8.23 32.48
CA GLU A 50 3.93 8.21 32.71
C GLU A 50 3.16 7.35 31.67
N PRO A 51 3.23 6.00 31.77
CA PRO A 51 2.65 5.10 30.76
C PRO A 51 1.12 5.24 30.63
N LYS A 52 0.44 5.62 31.71
CA LYS A 52 -1.02 5.84 31.71
C LYS A 52 -1.41 7.09 30.91
N LYS A 53 -0.61 8.16 30.93
CA LYS A 53 -0.89 9.41 30.21
C LYS A 53 -0.39 9.40 28.77
N TYR A 54 0.59 8.55 28.46
CA TYR A 54 1.15 8.43 27.11
C TYR A 54 0.10 8.24 26.01
N GLN A 55 0.18 9.02 24.94
CA GLN A 55 -0.68 8.93 23.76
C GLN A 55 0.14 8.52 22.53
N VAL A 56 -0.32 7.49 21.81
CA VAL A 56 0.31 7.03 20.55
C VAL A 56 0.37 8.16 19.51
N LYS A 57 -0.60 9.08 19.54
CA LYS A 57 -0.62 10.28 18.71
C LYS A 57 0.69 11.08 18.77
N TRP A 58 1.34 11.18 19.93
CA TRP A 58 2.58 11.95 20.06
C TRP A 58 3.75 11.36 19.28
N PHE A 59 3.87 10.03 19.28
CA PHE A 59 4.85 9.35 18.45
C PHE A 59 4.54 9.54 16.97
N LEU A 60 3.26 9.47 16.63
CA LEU A 60 2.81 9.61 15.25
C LEU A 60 3.03 11.01 14.69
N ASP A 61 2.75 12.04 15.49
CA ASP A 61 3.06 13.43 15.15
C ASP A 61 4.57 13.60 14.93
N GLY A 62 5.41 12.93 15.74
CA GLY A 62 6.86 12.89 15.55
C GLY A 62 7.28 12.23 14.22
N LEU A 63 6.70 11.09 13.85
CA LEU A 63 6.97 10.43 12.57
C LEU A 63 6.55 11.31 11.39
N LYS A 64 5.39 11.98 11.48
CA LYS A 64 4.93 12.92 10.45
C LYS A 64 5.88 14.09 10.24
N ASN A 65 6.40 14.67 11.32
CA ASN A 65 7.39 15.74 11.22
C ASN A 65 8.66 15.25 10.53
N ILE A 66 9.12 14.03 10.81
CA ILE A 66 10.27 13.44 10.12
C ILE A 66 9.99 13.29 8.62
N ILE A 67 8.80 12.80 8.22
CA ILE A 67 8.43 12.69 6.80
C ILE A 67 8.44 14.08 6.16
N HIS A 68 7.73 15.04 6.75
CA HIS A 68 7.64 16.42 6.26
C HIS A 68 9.02 17.06 6.05
N ASP A 69 9.95 16.83 6.98
CA ASP A 69 11.27 17.46 6.95
C ASP A 69 12.28 16.77 6.03
N LYS A 70 12.06 15.48 5.71
CA LYS A 70 13.10 14.62 5.09
C LYS A 70 12.68 13.94 3.79
N VAL A 71 11.39 13.96 3.45
CA VAL A 71 10.83 13.30 2.27
C VAL A 71 10.15 14.33 1.38
N ARG A 72 10.52 14.35 0.10
CA ARG A 72 9.82 15.14 -0.93
C ARG A 72 8.83 14.24 -1.66
N ALA A 73 7.69 14.81 -2.06
CA ALA A 73 6.68 14.09 -2.86
C ALA A 73 7.28 13.46 -4.12
N SER A 74 8.19 14.15 -4.81
CA SER A 74 8.86 13.62 -6.01
C SER A 74 9.72 12.38 -5.75
N GLU A 75 10.24 12.19 -4.53
CA GLU A 75 10.99 10.97 -4.20
C GLU A 75 10.06 9.75 -4.13
N ILE A 76 8.83 9.95 -3.63
CA ILE A 76 7.80 8.92 -3.61
C ILE A 76 7.39 8.58 -5.04
N THR A 77 7.05 9.58 -5.85
CA THR A 77 6.67 9.37 -7.26
C THR A 77 7.77 8.66 -8.05
N ASN A 78 9.03 9.10 -7.92
CA ASN A 78 10.16 8.46 -8.61
C ASN A 78 10.36 7.01 -8.18
N TYR A 79 10.18 6.71 -6.88
CA TYR A 79 10.25 5.33 -6.40
C TYR A 79 9.13 4.47 -7.00
N LEU A 80 7.89 4.96 -7.00
CA LEU A 80 6.74 4.24 -7.57
C LEU A 80 6.90 4.00 -9.07
N ASP A 81 7.37 4.99 -9.82
CA ASP A 81 7.66 4.88 -11.26
C ASP A 81 8.79 3.89 -11.55
N GLY A 82 9.71 3.72 -10.59
CA GLY A 82 10.82 2.79 -10.64
C GLY A 82 10.44 1.34 -10.37
N LEU A 83 9.24 1.07 -9.84
CA LEU A 83 8.77 -0.30 -9.59
C LEU A 83 8.33 -0.98 -10.89
N PHE A 84 8.81 -2.20 -11.09
CA PHE A 84 8.41 -3.06 -12.20
C PHE A 84 8.18 -4.48 -11.69
N TYR A 85 7.13 -5.12 -12.21
CA TYR A 85 6.85 -6.51 -11.97
C TYR A 85 7.96 -7.38 -12.60
N VAL A 86 8.37 -8.41 -11.87
CA VAL A 86 9.36 -9.40 -12.34
C VAL A 86 8.72 -10.78 -12.33
N SER A 87 8.57 -11.38 -13.51
CA SER A 87 8.09 -12.76 -13.63
C SER A 87 9.03 -13.71 -12.89
N GLU A 88 8.47 -14.57 -12.03
CA GLU A 88 9.21 -15.49 -11.15
C GLU A 88 10.23 -14.80 -10.22
N GLY A 89 10.14 -13.48 -10.07
CA GLY A 89 11.08 -12.68 -9.30
C GLY A 89 10.52 -12.10 -8.00
N ASP A 90 11.30 -11.21 -7.40
CA ASP A 90 10.95 -10.56 -6.15
C ASP A 90 10.03 -9.36 -6.38
N ASN A 91 8.74 -9.56 -6.10
CA ASN A 91 7.73 -8.51 -6.17
C ASN A 91 7.26 -8.03 -4.78
N ARG A 92 8.05 -8.25 -3.72
CA ARG A 92 7.63 -7.95 -2.33
C ARG A 92 7.24 -6.49 -2.12
N HIS A 93 7.93 -5.55 -2.75
CA HIS A 93 7.63 -4.13 -2.61
C HIS A 93 6.27 -3.77 -3.25
N ILE A 94 6.00 -4.31 -4.44
CA ILE A 94 4.71 -4.15 -5.12
C ILE A 94 3.59 -4.76 -4.28
N LYS A 95 3.76 -6.01 -3.80
CA LYS A 95 2.78 -6.68 -2.94
C LYS A 95 2.52 -5.88 -1.67
N TYR A 96 3.56 -5.34 -1.02
CA TYR A 96 3.42 -4.54 0.18
C TYR A 96 2.59 -3.27 -0.06
N ILE A 97 2.87 -2.54 -1.15
CA ILE A 97 2.13 -1.33 -1.51
C ILE A 97 0.67 -1.66 -1.79
N LEU A 98 0.40 -2.64 -2.65
CA LEU A 98 -0.98 -3.01 -3.00
C LEU A 98 -1.76 -3.50 -1.77
N SER A 99 -1.10 -4.26 -0.88
CA SER A 99 -1.70 -4.69 0.40
C SER A 99 -1.95 -3.52 1.33
N THR A 100 -1.05 -2.52 1.36
CA THR A 100 -1.23 -1.31 2.17
C THR A 100 -2.40 -0.47 1.67
N LEU A 101 -2.57 -0.35 0.35
CA LEU A 101 -3.73 0.34 -0.23
C LEU A 101 -5.02 -0.38 0.12
N GLU A 102 -5.05 -1.71 -0.01
CA GLU A 102 -6.21 -2.53 0.36
C GLU A 102 -6.56 -2.43 1.85
N GLU A 103 -5.55 -2.55 2.72
CA GLU A 103 -5.73 -2.46 4.17
C GLU A 103 -6.37 -1.11 4.57
N ASN A 104 -6.04 -0.04 3.84
CA ASN A 104 -6.39 1.32 4.18
C ASN A 104 -7.48 1.93 3.28
N GLU A 105 -8.05 1.17 2.35
CA GLU A 105 -9.05 1.64 1.38
C GLU A 105 -10.18 2.44 2.02
N ARG A 106 -10.81 1.90 3.08
CA ARG A 106 -11.91 2.57 3.79
C ARG A 106 -11.50 3.87 4.47
N TRP A 107 -10.23 3.94 4.89
CA TRP A 107 -9.70 5.16 5.49
C TRP A 107 -9.39 6.20 4.42
N LEU A 108 -8.79 5.78 3.29
CA LEU A 108 -8.48 6.64 2.14
C LEU A 108 -9.74 7.26 1.52
N LYS A 109 -10.85 6.52 1.46
CA LYS A 109 -12.14 7.02 0.97
C LYS A 109 -12.98 7.76 2.02
N GLY A 110 -12.56 7.76 3.28
CA GLY A 110 -13.32 8.38 4.36
C GLY A 110 -13.12 9.90 4.40
N ASN A 111 -14.13 10.63 4.89
CA ASN A 111 -14.03 12.09 5.09
C ASN A 111 -13.14 12.50 6.29
N ASN A 112 -12.40 11.56 6.90
CA ASN A 112 -11.63 11.83 8.10
C ASN A 112 -10.23 11.18 8.04
N ASN A 113 -9.26 11.99 7.62
CA ASN A 113 -7.84 11.60 7.45
C ASN A 113 -7.08 11.51 8.78
N HIS A 114 -7.78 11.28 9.89
CA HIS A 114 -7.12 11.14 11.19
C HIS A 114 -6.42 9.77 11.26
N PRO A 115 -5.09 9.70 11.46
CA PRO A 115 -4.34 8.44 11.38
C PRO A 115 -4.78 7.37 12.38
N VAL A 116 -5.31 7.74 13.55
CA VAL A 116 -5.87 6.74 14.50
C VAL A 116 -7.06 5.98 13.89
N LEU A 117 -7.77 6.58 12.93
CA LEU A 117 -8.84 5.91 12.20
C LEU A 117 -8.31 4.93 11.15
N MET A 118 -7.11 5.17 10.62
CA MET A 118 -6.39 4.24 9.75
C MET A 118 -6.26 2.87 10.43
N TYR A 119 -5.67 2.84 11.63
CA TYR A 119 -5.57 1.60 12.43
C TYR A 119 -6.94 0.97 12.74
N ARG A 120 -7.98 1.78 13.02
CA ARG A 120 -9.31 1.25 13.38
C ARG A 120 -10.01 0.58 12.20
N ASN A 121 -9.69 1.02 10.99
CA ASN A 121 -10.29 0.53 9.76
C ASN A 121 -9.43 -0.55 9.08
N ALA A 122 -8.14 -0.65 9.45
CA ALA A 122 -7.20 -1.65 8.98
C ALA A 122 -7.67 -3.09 9.26
N PHE A 123 -7.15 -4.04 8.46
CA PHE A 123 -7.31 -5.49 8.59
C PHE A 123 -8.70 -6.08 8.34
N LYS A 124 -9.71 -5.28 7.95
CA LYS A 124 -11.07 -5.80 7.75
C LYS A 124 -11.24 -6.67 6.50
N SER A 125 -10.32 -6.59 5.54
CA SER A 125 -10.41 -7.27 4.24
C SER A 125 -9.21 -8.18 3.93
N LEU A 126 -8.17 -8.17 4.77
CA LEU A 126 -6.97 -8.96 4.57
C LEU A 126 -6.92 -10.13 5.55
N VAL A 127 -6.67 -11.32 5.02
CA VAL A 127 -6.22 -12.49 5.79
C VAL A 127 -4.78 -12.24 6.28
N GLU A 128 -4.45 -12.73 7.48
CA GLU A 128 -3.15 -12.54 8.14
C GLU A 128 -1.96 -13.14 7.36
N ASP A 129 -2.20 -14.06 6.43
CA ASP A 129 -1.15 -14.72 5.66
C ASP A 129 -0.90 -14.02 4.30
N SER A 130 0.30 -13.45 4.16
CA SER A 130 0.76 -12.78 2.94
C SER A 130 0.97 -13.72 1.74
N PHE A 131 1.11 -15.04 1.97
CA PHE A 131 1.30 -16.03 0.90
C PHE A 131 0.02 -16.30 0.10
N VAL A 132 -1.13 -15.78 0.55
CA VAL A 132 -2.42 -15.99 -0.11
C VAL A 132 -2.65 -14.98 -1.24
N TYR A 133 -1.77 -13.98 -1.43
CA TYR A 133 -1.96 -12.95 -2.45
C TYR A 133 -1.05 -13.09 -3.66
N THR A 134 -1.65 -12.91 -4.83
CA THR A 134 -0.98 -12.81 -6.13
C THR A 134 -1.08 -11.38 -6.67
N ILE A 135 -0.28 -11.12 -7.71
CA ILE A 135 -0.37 -9.88 -8.48
C ILE A 135 -1.06 -10.21 -9.79
N GLU A 136 -2.04 -9.39 -10.15
CA GLU A 136 -2.77 -9.46 -11.40
C GLU A 136 -2.45 -8.25 -12.29
N HIS A 137 -2.34 -8.50 -13.59
CA HIS A 137 -2.12 -7.50 -14.62
C HIS A 137 -3.46 -7.04 -15.22
N LEU A 138 -3.81 -5.77 -15.05
CA LEU A 138 -5.06 -5.19 -15.54
C LEU A 138 -5.11 -5.18 -17.07
N TYR A 139 -4.12 -4.55 -17.70
CA TYR A 139 -3.72 -4.84 -19.07
C TYR A 139 -2.86 -6.11 -19.09
N PRO A 140 -3.20 -7.15 -19.88
CA PRO A 140 -2.53 -8.45 -19.80
C PRO A 140 -1.02 -8.39 -20.01
N ALA A 141 -0.28 -9.19 -19.24
CA ALA A 141 1.17 -9.36 -19.45
C ALA A 141 1.50 -9.87 -20.86
N ASN A 142 0.63 -10.75 -21.39
CA ASN A 142 0.71 -11.33 -22.73
C ASN A 142 -0.61 -11.11 -23.48
N ALA A 143 -0.85 -9.88 -23.93
CA ALA A 143 -2.02 -9.57 -24.75
C ALA A 143 -2.02 -10.36 -26.07
N LYS A 144 -3.19 -10.79 -26.53
CA LYS A 144 -3.33 -11.45 -27.83
C LYS A 144 -3.02 -10.44 -28.94
N GLN A 145 -2.50 -10.90 -30.08
CA GLN A 145 -2.01 -10.03 -31.16
C GLN A 145 -3.05 -9.00 -31.66
N ASN A 146 -4.34 -9.36 -31.65
CA ASN A 146 -5.46 -8.51 -32.07
C ASN A 146 -6.09 -7.68 -30.92
N GLU A 147 -5.59 -7.84 -29.70
CA GLU A 147 -6.08 -7.16 -28.48
C GLU A 147 -4.99 -6.26 -27.86
N ALA A 148 -3.77 -6.28 -28.40
CA ALA A 148 -2.65 -5.51 -27.89
C ALA A 148 -2.84 -4.00 -28.10
N ILE A 149 -2.60 -3.23 -27.05
CA ILE A 149 -2.63 -1.76 -27.08
C ILE A 149 -1.18 -1.29 -27.03
N GLU A 150 -0.66 -0.80 -28.16
CA GLU A 150 0.75 -0.42 -28.30
C GLU A 150 1.23 0.55 -27.21
N ALA A 151 0.38 1.50 -26.82
CA ALA A 151 0.68 2.47 -25.77
C ALA A 151 0.80 1.85 -24.36
N MET A 152 0.26 0.65 -24.14
CA MET A 152 0.27 -0.06 -22.86
C MET A 152 1.41 -1.07 -22.72
N GLU A 153 1.98 -1.56 -23.83
CA GLU A 153 3.08 -2.53 -23.80
C GLU A 153 4.28 -2.07 -22.95
N PRO A 154 4.74 -0.80 -23.01
CA PRO A 154 5.82 -0.32 -22.15
C PRO A 154 5.43 -0.14 -20.68
N LEU A 155 4.13 -0.17 -20.37
CA LEU A 155 3.55 0.15 -19.07
C LEU A 155 3.03 -1.08 -18.33
N LYS A 156 2.92 -2.23 -18.99
CA LYS A 156 2.24 -3.42 -18.45
C LYS A 156 2.82 -3.95 -17.14
N ASP A 157 4.12 -3.83 -16.94
CA ASP A 157 4.77 -4.30 -15.71
C ASP A 157 4.88 -3.20 -14.65
N LYS A 158 4.35 -2.00 -14.88
CA LYS A 158 4.40 -0.89 -13.92
C LYS A 158 3.29 -0.99 -12.90
N LEU A 159 3.58 -0.53 -11.67
CA LEU A 159 2.66 -0.58 -10.53
C LEU A 159 1.20 -0.18 -10.82
N PRO A 160 0.89 0.89 -11.59
CA PRO A 160 -0.50 1.26 -11.85
C PRO A 160 -1.29 0.20 -12.62
N ASN A 161 -0.62 -0.64 -13.42
CA ASN A 161 -1.23 -1.76 -14.13
C ASN A 161 -1.44 -3.00 -13.24
N LEU A 162 -1.03 -2.97 -11.98
CA LEU A 162 -1.03 -4.12 -11.09
C LEU A 162 -2.15 -4.01 -10.05
N ALA A 163 -2.74 -5.15 -9.74
CA ALA A 163 -3.72 -5.32 -8.69
C ALA A 163 -3.35 -6.51 -7.79
N LEU A 164 -3.82 -6.47 -6.55
CA LEU A 164 -3.69 -7.59 -5.62
C LEU A 164 -4.88 -8.51 -5.81
N LEU A 165 -4.67 -9.82 -5.88
CA LEU A 165 -5.76 -10.81 -5.85
C LEU A 165 -5.47 -11.85 -4.77
N TYR A 166 -6.51 -12.56 -4.34
CA TYR A 166 -6.30 -13.85 -3.68
C TYR A 166 -5.86 -14.88 -4.74
N ASP A 167 -4.92 -15.75 -4.37
CA ASP A 167 -4.39 -16.80 -5.25
C ASP A 167 -5.49 -17.70 -5.83
N GLN A 168 -6.50 -18.00 -5.01
CA GLN A 168 -7.69 -18.76 -5.41
C GLN A 168 -8.49 -18.06 -6.53
N ASP A 169 -8.54 -16.73 -6.50
CA ASP A 169 -9.28 -15.93 -7.47
C ASP A 169 -8.48 -15.81 -8.78
N ASN A 170 -7.14 -15.72 -8.68
CA ASN A 170 -6.25 -15.49 -9.81
C ASN A 170 -6.35 -16.55 -10.92
N SER A 171 -6.66 -17.80 -10.57
CA SER A 171 -6.88 -18.87 -11.56
C SER A 171 -8.00 -18.57 -12.58
N ARG A 172 -8.92 -17.65 -12.24
CA ARG A 172 -10.02 -17.21 -13.10
C ARG A 172 -9.60 -16.10 -14.06
N PHE A 173 -8.60 -15.31 -13.67
CA PHE A 173 -8.05 -14.22 -14.45
C PHE A 173 -6.95 -14.78 -15.35
N LYS A 174 -7.30 -15.12 -16.59
CA LYS A 174 -6.34 -15.53 -17.61
C LYS A 174 -5.65 -14.30 -18.21
N ASN A 175 -4.93 -14.47 -19.32
CA ASN A 175 -4.45 -13.34 -20.14
C ASN A 175 -5.57 -12.67 -20.96
N ASP A 176 -6.80 -12.67 -20.45
CA ASP A 176 -7.94 -12.05 -21.12
C ASP A 176 -7.87 -10.52 -21.02
N ARG A 177 -8.39 -9.82 -22.02
CA ARG A 177 -8.49 -8.36 -21.98
C ARG A 177 -9.31 -7.87 -20.78
N PHE A 178 -9.06 -6.65 -20.35
CA PHE A 178 -9.68 -6.07 -19.16
C PHE A 178 -11.22 -6.15 -19.18
N SER A 179 -11.85 -5.87 -20.32
CA SER A 179 -13.31 -5.92 -20.46
C SER A 179 -13.92 -7.28 -20.11
N ASP A 180 -13.19 -8.37 -20.35
CA ASP A 180 -13.65 -9.73 -20.09
C ASP A 180 -13.42 -10.11 -18.61
N LYS A 181 -12.34 -9.57 -18.00
CA LYS A 181 -12.04 -9.71 -16.56
C LYS A 181 -12.95 -8.88 -15.66
N LYS A 182 -13.54 -7.81 -16.19
CA LYS A 182 -14.34 -6.82 -15.44
C LYS A 182 -15.42 -7.45 -14.55
N VAL A 183 -16.12 -8.48 -15.05
CA VAL A 183 -17.17 -9.17 -14.28
C VAL A 183 -16.57 -9.96 -13.12
N GLU A 184 -15.42 -10.59 -13.31
CA GLU A 184 -14.75 -11.37 -12.26
C GLU A 184 -14.24 -10.48 -11.12
N TYR A 185 -13.80 -9.24 -11.41
CA TYR A 185 -13.44 -8.29 -10.36
C TYR A 185 -14.60 -8.00 -9.40
N SER A 186 -15.86 -8.11 -9.85
CA SER A 186 -17.03 -7.79 -9.01
C SER A 186 -17.29 -8.86 -7.97
N HIS A 187 -16.75 -10.06 -8.20
CA HIS A 187 -16.80 -11.20 -7.31
C HIS A 187 -15.51 -11.35 -6.49
N ALA A 188 -14.52 -10.47 -6.69
CA ALA A 188 -13.30 -10.47 -5.90
C ALA A 188 -13.59 -10.14 -4.43
N ARG A 189 -12.66 -10.51 -3.54
CA ARG A 189 -12.79 -10.29 -2.09
C ARG A 189 -12.12 -9.02 -1.58
N LEU A 190 -11.25 -8.42 -2.40
CA LEU A 190 -10.46 -7.23 -2.05
C LEU A 190 -11.15 -5.97 -2.56
N ASN A 191 -11.33 -4.96 -1.72
CA ASN A 191 -12.10 -3.76 -2.05
C ASN A 191 -11.46 -2.98 -3.21
N THR A 192 -10.14 -2.84 -3.20
CA THR A 192 -9.36 -2.18 -4.25
C THR A 192 -9.45 -2.89 -5.59
N THR A 193 -9.73 -4.20 -5.57
CA THR A 193 -9.99 -4.99 -6.79
C THR A 193 -11.42 -4.83 -7.25
N ILE A 194 -12.40 -4.91 -6.35
CA ILE A 194 -13.81 -4.71 -6.66
C ILE A 194 -14.03 -3.34 -7.33
N GLU A 195 -13.31 -2.30 -6.91
CA GLU A 195 -13.35 -0.97 -7.53
C GLU A 195 -13.05 -0.96 -9.03
N LEU A 196 -12.24 -1.90 -9.52
CA LEU A 196 -11.86 -1.99 -10.94
C LEU A 196 -13.08 -2.25 -11.83
N CYS A 197 -14.16 -2.82 -11.29
CA CYS A 197 -15.43 -3.03 -12.01
C CYS A 197 -16.09 -1.73 -12.46
N ASN A 198 -15.70 -0.60 -11.89
CA ASN A 198 -16.26 0.69 -12.28
C ASN A 198 -15.61 1.24 -13.55
N LEU A 199 -14.45 0.69 -13.94
CA LEU A 199 -13.77 1.07 -15.18
C LEU A 199 -14.43 0.38 -16.38
N ASN A 200 -14.54 1.09 -17.50
CA ASN A 200 -15.08 0.51 -18.73
C ASN A 200 -14.05 -0.33 -19.47
N ASP A 201 -12.82 0.16 -19.52
CA ASP A 201 -11.66 -0.51 -20.09
C ASP A 201 -10.41 -0.10 -19.28
N PHE A 202 -9.24 -0.61 -19.65
CA PHE A 202 -7.97 -0.21 -19.04
C PHE A 202 -6.95 0.20 -20.11
N THR A 203 -6.96 1.48 -20.44
CA THR A 203 -6.07 2.10 -21.41
C THR A 203 -5.01 2.95 -20.71
N ARG A 204 -4.27 3.74 -21.51
CA ARG A 204 -3.25 4.65 -20.98
C ARG A 204 -3.85 5.71 -20.05
N ASP A 205 -5.08 6.15 -20.30
CA ASP A 205 -5.71 7.19 -19.48
C ASP A 205 -6.03 6.63 -18.09
N GLU A 206 -6.67 5.46 -18.00
CA GLU A 206 -6.91 4.79 -16.71
C GLU A 206 -5.62 4.46 -15.96
N PHE A 207 -4.55 4.09 -16.70
CA PHE A 207 -3.23 3.89 -16.11
C PHE A 207 -2.69 5.16 -15.45
N LEU A 208 -2.79 6.32 -16.12
CA LEU A 208 -2.31 7.60 -15.62
C LEU A 208 -3.15 8.09 -14.43
N ASP A 209 -4.47 7.93 -14.49
CA ASP A 209 -5.36 8.26 -13.38
C ASP A 209 -5.03 7.43 -12.14
N ARG A 210 -4.79 6.12 -12.33
CA ARG A 210 -4.40 5.21 -11.25
C ARG A 210 -3.02 5.53 -10.69
N ARG A 211 -2.06 5.95 -11.53
CA ARG A 211 -0.73 6.41 -11.10
C ARG A 211 -0.84 7.63 -10.17
N GLU A 212 -1.66 8.61 -10.54
CA GLU A 212 -1.89 9.80 -9.74
C GLU A 212 -2.56 9.44 -8.41
N LYS A 213 -3.62 8.61 -8.46
CA LYS A 213 -4.32 8.14 -7.25
C LYS A 213 -3.36 7.45 -6.27
N ILE A 214 -2.57 6.48 -6.73
CA ILE A 214 -1.62 5.76 -5.86
C ILE A 214 -0.58 6.71 -5.25
N SER A 215 -0.12 7.71 -6.01
CA SER A 215 0.85 8.69 -5.52
C SER A 215 0.31 9.62 -4.43
N GLN A 216 -1.00 9.86 -4.41
CA GLN A 216 -1.68 10.67 -3.39
C GLN A 216 -2.03 9.87 -2.13
N GLU A 217 -2.13 8.55 -2.24
CA GLU A 217 -2.56 7.64 -1.17
C GLU A 217 -1.40 7.09 -0.31
N LEU A 218 -0.14 7.28 -0.74
CA LEU A 218 1.10 6.84 -0.04
C LEU A 218 1.87 7.98 0.62
#